data_AF-A0A2V8NM42-F1
#
_entry.id   AF-A0A2V8NM42-F1
#
_cell.length_a   1.000
_cell.length_b   1.000
_cell.length_c   1.000
_cell.angle_alpha   90.00
_cell.angle_beta   90.00
_cell.angle_gamma   90.00
#
_symmetry.space_group_name_H-M   'P 1'
#
loop_
_entity.id
_entity.type
_entity.pdbx_description
1 polymer ?
#
loop_
_entity_poly.entity_id
_entity_poly.type
_entity_poly.pdbx_seq_one_letter_code
_entity_poly.pdbx_strand_id
1 'polypeptide(L)'
;MSTSKSESGLTIRFHLTDGSAHSFVQTNDAAARKLWDAVEPARLFARPRIVVGSEHSKAVFVSAEIVRVDFLHDGLQCWEFPGGYSDIVELSEEEFRDHAHLDQPALMAKREQPTPTGDLLVSFVELHMRGGRPLFVMVEVPVKLPAESQSFMQFMLSKAAVHMRLRGGGIGVLNLANLAGYTVYPGVAQIPADSWLAEPTPSPSR
;
A
#
# COMPACT_ATOMS: atom_id res chain seq x y z
N MET A 1 26.14 -23.04 -17.14
CA MET A 1 25.49 -22.84 -15.82
C MET A 1 23.99 -22.86 -16.06
N SER A 2 23.30 -23.89 -15.57
CA SER A 2 21.84 -23.99 -15.64
C SER A 2 21.23 -22.89 -14.77
N THR A 3 20.54 -21.95 -15.39
CA THR A 3 19.61 -21.07 -14.69
C THR A 3 18.46 -21.93 -14.18
N SER A 4 18.44 -22.19 -12.87
CA SER A 4 17.29 -22.80 -12.20
C SER A 4 16.07 -21.93 -12.48
N LYS A 5 15.11 -22.50 -13.20
CA LYS A 5 13.78 -21.95 -13.42
C LYS A 5 13.18 -21.68 -12.03
N SER A 6 12.98 -20.40 -11.67
CA SER A 6 12.29 -20.01 -10.44
C SER A 6 10.98 -20.79 -10.38
N GLU A 7 10.75 -21.54 -9.30
CA GLU A 7 9.51 -22.30 -9.13
C GLU A 7 8.33 -21.31 -9.15
N SER A 8 7.43 -21.47 -10.13
CA SER A 8 6.33 -20.56 -10.49
C SER A 8 5.15 -20.60 -9.51
N GLY A 9 5.42 -20.64 -8.21
CA GLY A 9 4.39 -20.69 -7.19
C GLY A 9 3.86 -19.31 -6.80
N LEU A 10 2.54 -19.17 -6.66
CA LEU A 10 1.97 -17.99 -5.99
C LEU A 10 2.24 -18.08 -4.50
N THR A 11 3.02 -17.13 -3.96
CA THR A 11 3.23 -17.00 -2.53
C THR A 11 2.22 -16.01 -1.93
N ILE A 12 1.55 -16.42 -0.85
CA ILE A 12 0.63 -15.59 -0.08
C ILE A 12 1.26 -15.35 1.28
N ARG A 13 1.52 -14.09 1.63
CA ARG A 13 2.14 -13.71 2.90
C ARG A 13 1.21 -12.81 3.71
N PHE A 14 0.85 -13.25 4.90
CA PHE A 14 0.09 -12.49 5.88
C PHE A 14 1.05 -11.75 6.80
N HIS A 15 0.82 -10.46 7.02
CA HIS A 15 1.51 -9.65 8.03
C HIS A 15 0.51 -9.27 9.11
N LEU A 16 0.85 -9.54 10.37
CA LEU A 16 -0.06 -9.39 11.49
C LEU A 16 0.26 -8.16 12.34
N THR A 17 -0.71 -7.76 13.17
CA THR A 17 -0.65 -6.63 14.10
C THR A 17 0.39 -6.79 15.20
N ASP A 18 0.86 -8.01 15.47
CA ASP A 18 1.95 -8.31 16.39
C ASP A 18 3.35 -8.24 15.73
N GLY A 19 3.39 -7.93 14.43
CA GLY A 19 4.63 -7.85 13.63
C GLY A 19 5.09 -9.18 13.04
N SER A 20 4.40 -10.29 13.33
CA SER A 20 4.70 -11.60 12.74
C SER A 20 4.25 -11.69 11.29
N ALA A 21 4.85 -12.62 10.53
CA ALA A 21 4.49 -12.89 9.15
C ALA A 21 4.41 -14.40 8.89
N HIS A 22 3.40 -14.80 8.12
CA HIS A 22 3.16 -16.19 7.75
C HIS A 22 3.04 -16.32 6.24
N SER A 23 3.83 -17.21 5.63
CA SER A 23 3.86 -17.41 4.18
C SER A 23 3.32 -18.79 3.79
N PHE A 24 2.59 -18.84 2.69
CA PHE A 24 2.04 -20.05 2.08
C PHE A 24 2.34 -20.02 0.58
N VAL A 25 2.49 -21.19 -0.04
CA VAL A 25 2.77 -21.29 -1.47
C VAL A 25 1.75 -22.20 -2.15
N GLN A 26 1.24 -21.75 -3.30
CA GLN A 26 0.47 -22.56 -4.23
C GLN A 26 1.32 -22.83 -5.47
N THR A 27 1.85 -24.04 -5.58
CA THR A 27 2.77 -24.44 -6.66
C THR A 27 2.05 -24.91 -7.92
N ASN A 28 0.75 -25.18 -7.86
CA ASN A 28 -0.04 -25.50 -9.05
C ASN A 28 -0.51 -24.19 -9.72
N ASP A 29 0.05 -23.88 -10.89
CA ASP A 29 -0.24 -22.65 -11.65
C ASP A 29 -1.75 -22.41 -11.87
N ALA A 30 -2.52 -23.46 -12.20
CA ALA A 30 -3.96 -23.33 -12.45
C ALA A 30 -4.72 -23.01 -11.16
N ALA A 31 -4.35 -23.63 -10.03
CA ALA A 31 -4.91 -23.33 -8.73
C ALA A 31 -4.49 -21.94 -8.22
N ALA A 32 -3.23 -21.55 -8.46
CA ALA A 32 -2.71 -20.22 -8.16
C ALA A 32 -3.49 -19.15 -8.93
N ARG A 33 -3.71 -19.36 -10.23
CA ARG A 33 -4.50 -18.45 -11.06
C ARG A 33 -5.96 -18.35 -10.61
N LYS A 34 -6.59 -19.50 -10.32
CA LYS A 34 -7.95 -19.53 -9.79
C LYS A 34 -8.06 -18.79 -8.45
N LEU A 35 -7.06 -18.94 -7.58
CA LEU A 35 -7.02 -18.20 -6.32
C LEU A 35 -6.89 -16.70 -6.56
N TRP A 36 -5.97 -16.29 -7.44
CA TRP A 36 -5.79 -14.89 -7.83
C TRP A 36 -7.06 -14.25 -8.37
N ASP A 37 -7.71 -14.89 -9.34
CA ASP A 37 -8.92 -14.39 -9.99
C ASP A 37 -10.12 -14.34 -9.02
N ALA A 38 -10.09 -15.12 -7.93
CA ALA A 38 -11.13 -15.13 -6.90
C ALA A 38 -10.93 -14.07 -5.79
N VAL A 39 -9.76 -13.41 -5.74
CA VAL A 39 -9.51 -12.35 -4.76
C VAL A 39 -10.16 -11.06 -5.24
N GLU A 40 -11.05 -10.53 -4.39
CA GLU A 40 -11.58 -9.16 -4.52
C GLU A 40 -10.84 -8.27 -3.50
N PRO A 41 -9.82 -7.47 -3.90
CA PRO A 41 -8.97 -6.74 -2.95
C PRO A 41 -9.76 -5.85 -1.99
N ALA A 42 -10.75 -5.12 -2.52
CA ALA A 42 -11.61 -4.22 -1.74
C ALA A 42 -12.45 -4.93 -0.66
N ARG A 43 -12.61 -6.27 -0.75
CA ARG A 43 -13.44 -7.08 0.15
C ARG A 43 -12.65 -8.18 0.86
N LEU A 44 -11.33 -8.23 0.68
CA LEU A 44 -10.47 -9.26 1.25
C LEU A 44 -10.65 -9.39 2.77
N PHE A 45 -10.75 -8.25 3.47
CA PHE A 45 -10.92 -8.18 4.93
C PHE A 45 -12.39 -8.04 5.38
N ALA A 46 -13.35 -8.07 4.46
CA ALA A 46 -14.77 -7.94 4.81
C ALA A 46 -15.30 -9.19 5.55
N ARG A 47 -14.63 -10.34 5.38
CA ARG A 47 -14.91 -11.56 6.13
C ARG A 47 -14.19 -11.49 7.48
N PRO A 48 -14.73 -12.08 8.56
CA PRO A 48 -14.11 -12.04 9.88
C PRO A 48 -12.78 -12.84 9.95
N ARG A 49 -12.57 -13.76 9.02
CA ARG A 49 -11.36 -14.58 8.94
C ARG A 49 -11.01 -14.94 7.50
N ILE A 50 -9.72 -15.17 7.26
CA ILE A 50 -9.16 -15.78 6.05
C ILE A 50 -8.62 -17.16 6.43
N VAL A 51 -8.93 -18.17 5.62
CA VAL A 51 -8.53 -19.56 5.88
C VAL A 51 -7.64 -20.04 4.75
N VAL A 52 -6.48 -20.58 5.09
CA VAL A 52 -5.58 -21.25 4.15
C VAL A 52 -5.53 -22.72 4.52
N GLY A 53 -5.93 -23.59 3.59
CA GLY A 53 -5.91 -25.04 3.77
C GLY A 53 -4.91 -25.70 2.85
N SER A 54 -4.29 -26.78 3.33
CA SER A 54 -3.55 -27.75 2.51
C SER A 54 -4.09 -29.15 2.79
N GLU A 55 -3.52 -30.17 2.15
CA GLU A 55 -3.87 -31.57 2.41
C GLU A 55 -3.68 -31.97 3.89
N HIS A 56 -2.68 -31.38 4.55
CA HIS A 56 -2.26 -31.80 5.89
C HIS A 56 -2.51 -30.76 6.98
N SER A 57 -2.94 -29.55 6.63
CA SER A 57 -3.04 -28.46 7.60
C SER A 57 -4.10 -27.42 7.25
N LYS A 58 -4.46 -26.63 8.25
CA LYS A 58 -5.35 -25.48 8.12
C LYS A 58 -4.84 -24.34 9.00
N ALA A 59 -4.58 -23.20 8.39
CA ALA A 59 -4.32 -21.94 9.07
C ALA A 59 -5.55 -21.04 9.00
N VAL A 60 -5.83 -20.32 10.09
CA VAL A 60 -6.92 -19.36 10.18
C VAL A 60 -6.36 -18.05 10.69
N PHE A 61 -6.58 -16.97 9.93
CA PHE A 61 -6.19 -15.63 10.29
C PHE A 61 -7.44 -14.79 10.57
N VAL A 62 -7.50 -14.14 11.72
CA VAL A 62 -8.57 -13.21 12.07
C VAL A 62 -8.31 -11.90 11.35
N SER A 63 -9.27 -11.42 10.55
CA SER A 63 -9.04 -10.26 9.67
C SER A 63 -8.68 -8.99 10.43
N ALA A 64 -9.20 -8.80 11.64
CA ALA A 64 -8.85 -7.67 12.50
C ALA A 64 -7.35 -7.64 12.88
N GLU A 65 -6.70 -8.81 12.93
CA GLU A 65 -5.27 -8.93 13.27
C GLU A 65 -4.36 -8.93 12.03
N ILE A 66 -4.92 -8.81 10.82
CA ILE A 66 -4.14 -8.76 9.58
C ILE A 66 -3.94 -7.30 9.19
N VAL A 67 -2.68 -6.90 9.06
CA VAL A 67 -2.27 -5.58 8.58
C VAL A 67 -2.22 -5.55 7.06
N ARG A 68 -1.67 -6.60 6.46
CA ARG A 68 -1.44 -6.70 5.02
C ARG A 68 -1.42 -8.16 4.57
N VAL A 69 -1.85 -8.39 3.33
CA VAL A 69 -1.64 -9.66 2.62
C VAL A 69 -0.89 -9.38 1.33
N ASP A 70 0.26 -10.02 1.14
CA ASP A 70 1.05 -9.95 -0.09
C ASP A 70 0.77 -11.17 -0.95
N PHE A 71 0.64 -10.94 -2.25
CA PHE A 71 0.56 -11.95 -3.29
C PHE A 71 1.77 -11.79 -4.20
N LEU A 72 2.73 -12.70 -4.08
CA LEU A 72 4.01 -12.65 -4.78
C LEU A 72 4.00 -13.68 -5.91
N HIS A 73 4.07 -13.20 -7.15
CA HIS A 73 4.18 -14.02 -8.34
C HIS A 73 4.62 -13.16 -9.52
N ASP A 74 5.67 -13.57 -10.25
CA ASP A 74 6.32 -12.77 -11.29
C ASP A 74 5.44 -12.46 -12.51
N GLY A 75 4.39 -13.25 -12.72
CA GLY A 75 3.47 -13.13 -13.86
C GLY A 75 2.09 -12.51 -13.59
N LEU A 76 1.80 -12.04 -12.38
CA LEU A 76 0.48 -11.46 -12.06
C LEU A 76 0.48 -9.95 -12.24
N GLN A 77 -0.44 -9.46 -13.06
CA GLN A 77 -0.68 -8.03 -13.23
C GLN A 77 -1.44 -7.47 -12.04
N CYS A 78 -1.14 -6.22 -11.67
CA CYS A 78 -1.88 -5.49 -10.65
C CYS A 78 -3.34 -5.31 -11.06
N TRP A 79 -4.26 -5.44 -10.09
CA TRP A 79 -5.65 -5.04 -10.30
C TRP A 79 -5.72 -3.54 -10.59
N GLU A 80 -6.74 -3.14 -11.35
CA GLU A 80 -7.02 -1.72 -11.58
C GLU A 80 -7.23 -0.99 -10.24
N PHE A 81 -6.60 0.18 -10.11
CA PHE A 81 -6.72 0.95 -8.88
C PHE A 81 -8.07 1.66 -8.79
N PRO A 82 -8.78 1.56 -7.66
CA PRO A 82 -10.13 2.09 -7.53
C PRO A 82 -10.13 3.62 -7.46
N GLY A 83 -11.10 4.30 -8.08
CA GLY A 83 -11.21 5.76 -7.98
C GLY A 83 -10.38 6.56 -9.00
N GLY A 84 -9.73 5.87 -9.94
CA GLY A 84 -8.99 6.47 -11.04
C GLY A 84 -7.56 6.87 -10.70
N TYR A 85 -6.92 6.19 -9.73
CA TYR A 85 -5.48 6.31 -9.53
C TYR A 85 -4.75 5.66 -10.70
N SER A 86 -3.64 6.27 -11.10
CA SER A 86 -2.74 5.71 -12.09
C SER A 86 -1.88 4.61 -11.47
N ASP A 87 -1.37 4.85 -10.26
CA ASP A 87 -0.47 3.91 -9.61
C ASP A 87 -0.39 4.09 -8.09
N ILE A 88 -0.13 2.99 -7.38
CA ILE A 88 0.17 2.96 -5.95
C ILE A 88 1.29 1.95 -5.73
N VAL A 89 2.43 2.42 -5.25
CA VAL A 89 3.68 1.65 -5.23
C VAL A 89 4.36 1.75 -3.87
N GLU A 90 4.73 0.60 -3.31
CA GLU A 90 5.56 0.53 -2.11
C GLU A 90 6.99 0.99 -2.41
N LEU A 91 7.54 1.81 -1.53
CA LEU A 91 8.92 2.26 -1.52
C LEU A 91 9.66 1.71 -0.30
N SER A 92 10.97 1.56 -0.41
CA SER A 92 11.84 1.52 0.76
C SER A 92 11.86 2.88 1.46
N GLU A 93 12.29 2.91 2.73
CA GLU A 93 12.45 4.16 3.47
C GLU A 93 13.45 5.10 2.79
N GLU A 94 14.57 4.57 2.27
CA GLU A 94 15.59 5.35 1.57
C GLU A 94 15.04 6.00 0.30
N GLU A 95 14.38 5.22 -0.57
CA GLU A 95 13.73 5.73 -1.78
C GLU A 95 12.66 6.79 -1.44
N PHE A 96 11.88 6.57 -0.37
CA PHE A 96 10.89 7.52 0.09
C PHE A 96 11.52 8.84 0.54
N ARG A 97 12.58 8.79 1.36
CA ARG A 97 13.27 9.98 1.86
C ARG A 97 13.88 10.81 0.73
N ASP A 98 14.50 10.13 -0.24
CA ASP A 98 15.09 10.77 -1.42
C ASP A 98 14.01 11.46 -2.26
N HIS A 99 12.95 10.73 -2.63
CA HIS A 99 11.88 11.26 -3.48
C HIS A 99 11.02 12.34 -2.80
N ALA A 100 10.76 12.22 -1.51
CA ALA A 100 10.01 13.22 -0.74
C ALA A 100 10.90 14.39 -0.26
N HIS A 101 12.21 14.33 -0.49
CA HIS A 101 13.20 15.31 -0.06
C HIS A 101 13.17 15.58 1.46
N LEU A 102 12.96 14.53 2.27
CA LEU A 102 12.86 14.68 3.73
C LEU A 102 14.16 15.18 4.38
N ASP A 103 15.30 14.83 3.79
CA ASP A 103 16.63 15.29 4.23
C ASP A 103 16.98 16.69 3.71
N GLN A 104 16.22 17.19 2.72
CA GLN A 104 16.43 18.50 2.10
C GLN A 104 15.10 19.25 1.93
N PRO A 105 14.43 19.66 3.03
CA PRO A 105 13.09 20.26 2.96
C PRO A 105 13.01 21.53 2.08
N ALA A 106 14.13 22.22 1.87
CA ALA A 106 14.22 23.36 0.96
C ALA A 106 13.95 22.99 -0.52
N LEU A 107 14.14 21.73 -0.90
CA LEU A 107 13.84 21.19 -2.24
C LEU A 107 12.42 20.62 -2.34
N MET A 108 11.74 20.42 -1.21
CA MET A 108 10.38 19.89 -1.21
C MET A 108 9.43 20.90 -1.85
N ALA A 109 8.77 20.49 -2.94
CA ALA A 109 7.81 21.35 -3.63
C ALA A 109 6.70 21.79 -2.68
N LYS A 110 6.40 23.09 -2.62
CA LYS A 110 5.22 23.59 -1.90
C LYS A 110 4.03 23.55 -2.83
N ARG A 111 2.94 22.92 -2.41
CA ARG A 111 1.65 22.97 -3.14
C ARG A 111 1.00 24.33 -2.91
N GLU A 112 1.57 25.40 -3.48
CA GLU A 112 1.03 26.76 -3.33
C GLU A 112 -0.21 27.01 -4.21
N GLN A 113 -0.33 26.28 -5.32
CA GLN A 113 -1.46 26.34 -6.23
C GLN A 113 -1.96 24.93 -6.57
N PRO A 114 -3.27 24.76 -6.85
CA PRO A 114 -3.80 23.50 -7.34
C PRO A 114 -3.11 23.12 -8.66
N THR A 115 -2.66 21.88 -8.77
CA THR A 115 -2.15 21.35 -10.04
C THR A 115 -3.24 21.45 -11.11
N PRO A 116 -2.90 21.81 -12.37
CA PRO A 116 -3.89 21.89 -13.44
C PRO A 116 -4.62 20.56 -13.68
N THR A 117 -5.90 20.64 -14.03
CA THR A 117 -6.69 19.45 -14.42
C THR A 117 -6.06 18.77 -15.63
N GLY A 118 -5.94 17.43 -15.57
CA GLY A 118 -5.34 16.62 -16.63
C GLY A 118 -3.88 16.26 -16.42
N ASP A 119 -3.18 16.96 -15.51
CA ASP A 119 -1.82 16.59 -15.11
C ASP A 119 -1.82 15.44 -14.09
N LEU A 120 -0.67 14.81 -13.89
CA LEU A 120 -0.46 13.80 -12.86
C LEU A 120 0.08 14.45 -11.59
N LEU A 121 -0.57 14.16 -10.47
CA LEU A 121 -0.09 14.52 -9.14
C LEU A 121 0.57 13.30 -8.51
N VAL A 122 1.85 13.44 -8.18
CA VAL A 122 2.58 12.47 -7.36
C VAL A 122 2.55 12.91 -5.90
N SER A 123 2.26 11.96 -5.02
CA SER A 123 2.35 12.13 -3.57
C SER A 123 3.11 10.96 -2.97
N PHE A 124 3.88 11.25 -1.92
CA PHE A 124 4.54 10.27 -1.08
C PHE A 124 3.80 10.22 0.25
N VAL A 125 3.36 9.04 0.66
CA VAL A 125 2.57 8.82 1.86
C VAL A 125 3.28 7.84 2.78
N GLU A 126 3.53 8.29 4.00
CA GLU A 126 3.98 7.43 5.09
C GLU A 126 2.74 6.95 5.86
N LEU A 127 2.45 5.65 5.79
CA LEU A 127 1.34 5.02 6.47
C LEU A 127 1.81 4.38 7.77
N HIS A 128 1.19 4.78 8.88
CA HIS A 128 1.42 4.18 10.18
C HIS A 128 0.37 3.11 10.43
N MET A 129 0.77 1.85 10.34
CA MET A 129 -0.11 0.71 10.60
C MET A 129 0.10 0.18 12.03
N ARG A 130 -0.95 -0.43 12.62
CA ARG A 130 -0.78 -1.31 13.78
C ARG A 130 0.24 -2.40 13.44
N GLY A 131 1.15 -2.75 14.34
CA GLY A 131 2.29 -3.63 14.06
C GLY A 131 3.65 -2.93 13.93
N GLY A 132 3.66 -1.59 13.96
CA GLY A 132 4.81 -0.80 14.42
C GLY A 132 5.85 -0.41 13.37
N ARG A 133 5.81 -0.97 12.15
CA ARG A 133 6.65 -0.49 11.04
C ARG A 133 5.84 0.38 10.08
N PRO A 134 6.31 1.59 9.75
CA PRO A 134 5.66 2.42 8.74
C PRO A 134 5.77 1.75 7.36
N LEU A 135 4.79 2.03 6.51
CA LEU A 135 4.80 1.69 5.09
C LEU A 135 4.92 2.96 4.28
N PHE A 136 5.88 2.97 3.36
CA PHE A 136 6.15 4.11 2.50
C PHE A 136 5.57 3.85 1.12
N VAL A 137 4.74 4.76 0.63
CA VAL A 137 3.96 4.57 -0.59
C VAL A 137 4.06 5.78 -1.49
N MET A 138 4.36 5.58 -2.77
CA MET A 138 4.14 6.56 -3.82
C MET A 138 2.75 6.37 -4.41
N VAL A 139 2.04 7.46 -4.61
CA VAL A 139 0.70 7.50 -5.18
C VAL A 139 0.70 8.46 -6.34
N GLU A 140 0.24 7.98 -7.49
CA GLU A 140 0.06 8.78 -8.69
C GLU A 140 -1.43 8.87 -9.02
N VAL A 141 -1.95 10.10 -9.13
CA VAL A 141 -3.35 10.36 -9.43
C VAL A 141 -3.49 11.43 -10.51
N PRO A 142 -4.34 11.24 -11.53
CA PRO A 142 -4.70 12.29 -12.45
C PRO A 142 -5.51 13.37 -11.72
N VAL A 143 -5.12 14.63 -11.91
CA VAL A 143 -5.79 15.76 -11.29
C VAL A 143 -7.13 15.98 -11.98
N LYS A 144 -8.20 15.81 -11.20
CA LYS A 144 -9.58 16.02 -11.63
C LYS A 144 -10.03 17.44 -11.34
N LEU A 145 -11.17 17.82 -11.91
CA LEU A 145 -11.81 19.09 -11.61
C LEU A 145 -12.08 19.22 -10.09
N PRO A 146 -12.04 20.42 -9.49
CA PRO A 146 -12.29 20.61 -8.06
C PRO A 146 -13.63 20.05 -7.56
N ALA A 147 -14.67 20.05 -8.41
CA ALA A 147 -15.97 19.46 -8.09
C ALA A 147 -15.96 17.92 -8.01
N GLU A 148 -14.91 17.29 -8.56
CA GLU A 148 -14.69 15.83 -8.61
C GLU A 148 -13.53 15.40 -7.71
N SER A 149 -12.79 16.35 -7.12
CA SER A 149 -11.62 16.07 -6.30
C SER A 149 -12.03 15.71 -4.88
N GLN A 150 -12.14 14.41 -4.60
CA GLN A 150 -12.03 13.92 -3.23
C GLN A 150 -10.54 13.82 -2.88
N SER A 151 -10.12 14.30 -1.70
CA SER A 151 -8.74 14.13 -1.22
C SER A 151 -8.35 12.65 -1.25
N PHE A 152 -7.16 12.31 -1.77
CA PHE A 152 -6.63 10.93 -1.79
C PHE A 152 -6.87 10.23 -0.45
N MET A 153 -6.54 10.91 0.64
CA MET A 153 -6.66 10.36 1.97
C MET A 153 -8.11 10.19 2.41
N GLN A 154 -9.01 11.10 2.03
CA GLN A 154 -10.43 10.92 2.31
C GLN A 154 -11.01 9.73 1.53
N PHE A 155 -10.56 9.52 0.29
CA PHE A 155 -10.92 8.33 -0.47
C PHE A 155 -10.37 7.07 0.20
N MET A 156 -9.08 7.04 0.52
CA MET A 156 -8.42 5.90 1.17
C MET A 156 -9.12 5.53 2.48
N LEU A 157 -9.33 6.50 3.37
CA LEU A 157 -10.00 6.31 4.66
C LEU A 157 -11.45 5.85 4.52
N SER A 158 -12.09 6.06 3.37
CA SER A 158 -13.45 5.54 3.10
C SER A 158 -13.47 4.05 2.71
N LYS A 159 -12.31 3.44 2.43
CA LYS A 159 -12.20 2.05 2.00
C LYS A 159 -11.82 1.14 3.16
N ALA A 160 -12.28 -0.10 3.10
CA ALA A 160 -11.83 -1.15 4.02
C ALA A 160 -10.42 -1.66 3.68
N ALA A 161 -10.05 -1.61 2.40
CA ALA A 161 -8.78 -2.10 1.89
C ALA A 161 -8.30 -1.27 0.70
N VAL A 162 -7.00 -1.22 0.51
CA VAL A 162 -6.34 -0.71 -0.70
C VAL A 162 -5.29 -1.71 -1.14
N HIS A 163 -5.05 -1.84 -2.44
CA HIS A 163 -3.93 -2.62 -2.96
C HIS A 163 -2.85 -1.72 -3.55
N MET A 164 -1.62 -2.22 -3.56
CA MET A 164 -0.43 -1.54 -4.06
C MET A 164 0.54 -2.52 -4.70
N ARG A 165 1.35 -2.06 -5.65
CA ARG A 165 2.48 -2.84 -6.18
C ARG A 165 3.59 -2.86 -5.14
N LEU A 166 4.19 -4.03 -4.94
CA LEU A 166 5.31 -4.20 -4.02
C LEU A 166 6.64 -3.94 -4.73
N ARG A 167 7.61 -3.37 -4.02
CA ARG A 167 8.95 -3.06 -4.55
C ARG A 167 9.66 -4.27 -5.15
N GLY A 168 9.51 -5.43 -4.51
CA GLY A 168 10.12 -6.71 -4.94
C GLY A 168 9.28 -7.50 -5.95
N GLY A 169 8.22 -6.91 -6.50
CA GLY A 169 7.24 -7.63 -7.32
C GLY A 169 6.10 -8.22 -6.50
N GLY A 170 4.98 -8.46 -7.19
CA GLY A 170 3.72 -8.84 -6.56
C GLY A 170 2.91 -7.65 -6.05
N ILE A 171 1.83 -7.96 -5.36
CA ILE A 171 0.81 -6.99 -4.96
C ILE A 171 0.46 -7.17 -3.48
N GLY A 172 0.48 -6.08 -2.73
CA GLY A 172 0.08 -6.03 -1.33
C GLY A 172 -1.32 -5.46 -1.19
N VAL A 173 -2.16 -6.08 -0.37
CA VAL A 173 -3.48 -5.56 0.01
C VAL A 173 -3.44 -5.16 1.48
N LEU A 174 -3.57 -3.86 1.75
CA LEU A 174 -3.55 -3.26 3.08
C LEU A 174 -4.93 -3.28 3.70
N ASN A 175 -5.00 -3.63 4.99
CA ASN A 175 -6.21 -3.54 5.79
C ASN A 175 -6.27 -2.18 6.48
N LEU A 176 -7.14 -1.30 5.99
CA LEU A 176 -7.22 0.08 6.47
C LEU A 176 -7.90 0.18 7.84
N ALA A 177 -8.55 -0.88 8.33
CA ALA A 177 -9.00 -0.94 9.72
C ALA A 177 -7.84 -0.91 10.74
N ASN A 178 -6.62 -1.20 10.28
CA ASN A 178 -5.40 -1.17 11.07
C ASN A 178 -4.54 0.09 10.83
N LEU A 179 -5.04 1.07 10.07
CA LEU A 179 -4.36 2.36 9.89
C LEU A 179 -4.46 3.20 11.18
N ALA A 180 -3.32 3.57 11.75
CA ALA A 180 -3.19 4.38 12.96
C ALA A 180 -2.95 5.87 12.65
N GLY A 181 -2.34 6.18 11.51
CA GLY A 181 -2.02 7.54 11.11
C GLY A 181 -1.35 7.58 9.75
N TYR A 182 -1.15 8.79 9.20
CA TYR A 182 -0.45 8.97 7.95
C TYR A 182 0.18 10.36 7.87
N THR A 183 1.21 10.49 7.03
CA THR A 183 1.82 11.76 6.66
C THR A 183 1.94 11.83 5.14
N VAL A 184 1.64 12.98 4.53
CA VAL A 184 1.68 13.17 3.07
C VAL A 184 2.71 14.22 2.70
N TYR A 185 3.51 13.90 1.68
CA TYR A 185 4.53 14.77 1.09
C TYR A 185 4.33 14.89 -0.44
N PRO A 186 4.53 16.08 -1.02
CA PRO A 186 4.57 17.35 -0.31
C PRO A 186 3.24 17.64 0.41
N GLY A 187 3.29 18.54 1.40
CA GLY A 187 2.13 18.96 2.17
C GLY A 187 0.98 19.48 1.30
N VAL A 188 -0.22 19.55 1.89
CA VAL A 188 -1.43 20.02 1.19
C VAL A 188 -1.45 21.54 1.02
N ALA A 189 -2.13 22.01 -0.03
CA ALA A 189 -2.23 23.45 -0.31
C ALA A 189 -3.03 24.23 0.75
N GLN A 190 -3.97 23.55 1.41
CA GLN A 190 -4.80 24.14 2.45
C GLN A 190 -4.78 23.22 3.67
N ILE A 191 -4.21 23.71 4.76
CA ILE A 191 -4.19 23.04 6.06
C ILE A 191 -5.47 23.46 6.82
N PRO A 192 -6.20 22.53 7.46
CA PRO A 192 -7.37 22.86 8.27
C PRO A 192 -7.05 23.91 9.35
N ALA A 193 -7.97 24.84 9.60
CA ALA A 193 -7.75 25.98 10.49
C ALA A 193 -7.52 25.60 11.96
N ASP A 194 -7.96 24.41 12.37
CA ASP A 194 -7.78 23.83 13.70
C ASP A 194 -6.50 23.00 13.85
N SER A 195 -5.64 22.98 12.83
CA SER A 195 -4.39 22.20 12.84
C SER A 195 -3.34 22.82 13.75
N TRP A 196 -2.55 21.97 14.41
CA TRP A 196 -1.33 22.40 15.10
C TRP A 196 -0.17 22.44 14.11
N LEU A 197 0.49 23.60 14.02
CA LEU A 197 1.64 23.80 13.13
C LEU A 197 2.93 23.45 13.87
N ALA A 198 3.59 22.38 13.43
CA ALA A 198 4.87 21.93 13.97
C ALA A 198 5.67 21.20 12.88
N GLU A 199 6.99 21.28 12.98
CA GLU A 199 7.91 20.54 12.12
C GLU A 199 8.32 19.23 12.78
N PRO A 200 8.54 18.15 12.00
CA PRO A 200 9.08 16.92 12.53
C PRO A 200 10.50 17.13 13.05
N THR A 201 10.85 16.49 14.17
CA THR A 201 12.25 16.42 14.59
C THR A 201 13.07 15.67 13.55
N PRO A 202 14.28 16.14 13.17
CA PRO A 202 15.14 15.41 12.25
C PRO A 202 15.41 14.01 12.80
N SER A 203 15.11 12.97 12.01
CA SER A 203 15.50 11.60 12.36
C SER A 203 17.03 11.53 12.46
N PRO A 204 17.61 10.93 13.52
CA PRO A 204 19.04 10.73 13.56
C PRO A 204 19.45 9.84 12.39
N SER A 205 20.44 10.28 11.61
CA SER A 205 21.07 9.48 10.56
C SER A 205 21.54 8.16 11.16
N ARG A 206 20.92 7.04 10.75
CA ARG A 206 21.39 5.69 11.08
C ARG A 206 22.46 5.25 10.11
#